data_AF-A0A9E5NSW3-F1
#
_entry.id   AF-A0A9E5NSW3-F1
#
_cell.length_a   1.000
_cell.length_b   1.000
_cell.length_c   1.000
_cell.angle_alpha   90.00
_cell.angle_beta   90.00
_cell.angle_gamma   90.00
#
_symmetry.space_group_name_H-M   'P 1'
#
loop_
_entity.id
_entity.type
_entity.pdbx_description
1 polymer ?
#
loop_
_entity_poly.entity_id
_entity_poly.type
_entity_poly.pdbx_seq_one_letter_code
_entity_poly.pdbx_strand_id
1 'polypeptide(L)'
;SGVADEVVLVGVFSLEGCGGAGVLASLGVGGQGILYLVDGDGNIVHHPDKSQVGSNIPTELGIDNAELVEAGAGLYQDSAGRDMILARAPVGQTTWAVIVQEPWGDLLSPIMRYSMIAPIIVLIVAVGAFLIIYLGARQVLQPLEELGRRASKIAWGDFSAARDPVGGISEIEELRVTLNQMADRIRAYQAAMHSYVAAVTRAQEEERLRLGHELHDDTVQSLIAISQGLERAQHDLPPAAEDLREELGTLRELVNSTIDELRR
;
A
#
# COMPACT_ATOMS: atom_id res chain seq x y z
N SER A 1 -35.12 -71.44 -61.25
CA SER A 1 -34.49 -70.19 -60.77
C SER A 1 -35.06 -69.90 -59.39
N GLY A 2 -34.46 -70.43 -58.32
CA GLY A 2 -33.34 -69.78 -57.65
C GLY A 2 -33.85 -69.35 -56.27
N VAL A 3 -34.10 -70.34 -55.40
CA VAL A 3 -34.44 -70.14 -53.99
C VAL A 3 -33.16 -69.63 -53.32
N ALA A 4 -33.19 -68.41 -52.79
CA ALA A 4 -32.10 -67.85 -52.04
C ALA A 4 -32.03 -68.56 -50.68
N ASP A 5 -30.96 -69.30 -50.45
CA ASP A 5 -30.59 -69.83 -49.14
C ASP A 5 -30.36 -68.65 -48.19
N GLU A 6 -31.29 -68.45 -47.27
CA GLU A 6 -31.10 -67.58 -46.11
C GLU A 6 -30.24 -68.35 -45.11
N VAL A 7 -28.92 -68.18 -45.21
CA VAL A 7 -27.96 -68.78 -44.28
C VAL A 7 -28.03 -68.01 -42.97
N VAL A 8 -28.84 -68.50 -42.04
CA VAL A 8 -28.82 -68.03 -40.64
C VAL A 8 -27.63 -68.70 -39.94
N LEU A 9 -26.56 -67.93 -39.75
CA LEU A 9 -25.40 -68.33 -38.96
C LEU A 9 -25.72 -68.13 -37.47
N VAL A 10 -26.23 -69.17 -36.82
CA VAL A 10 -26.34 -69.20 -35.35
C VAL A 10 -24.98 -69.65 -34.80
N GLY A 11 -24.15 -68.68 -34.42
CA GLY A 11 -22.91 -68.93 -33.69
C GLY A 11 -23.10 -68.72 -32.19
N VAL A 12 -22.86 -69.75 -31.38
CA VAL A 12 -22.71 -69.57 -29.93
C VAL A 12 -21.28 -69.11 -29.67
N PHE A 13 -21.09 -67.81 -29.45
CA PHE A 13 -19.79 -67.25 -29.08
C PHE A 13 -19.68 -67.18 -27.55
N SER A 14 -18.84 -68.03 -26.96
CA SER A 14 -18.56 -67.95 -25.52
C SER A 14 -17.46 -66.93 -25.27
N LEU A 15 -17.83 -65.80 -24.66
CA LEU A 15 -16.90 -64.77 -24.18
C LEU A 15 -16.05 -65.25 -22.99
N GLU A 16 -16.32 -66.43 -22.41
CA GLU A 16 -15.49 -67.00 -21.33
C GLU A 16 -14.12 -67.50 -21.86
N GLY A 17 -13.98 -67.77 -23.16
CA GLY A 17 -12.75 -68.29 -23.77
C GLY A 17 -11.88 -67.26 -24.50
N CYS A 18 -12.44 -66.10 -24.86
CA CYS A 18 -11.68 -64.99 -25.39
C CYS A 18 -11.36 -64.08 -24.21
N GLY A 19 -10.09 -63.80 -23.91
CA GLY A 19 -9.67 -62.91 -22.81
C GLY A 19 -10.24 -61.47 -22.82
N GLY A 20 -11.24 -61.18 -23.66
CA GLY A 20 -12.02 -59.95 -23.73
C GLY A 20 -12.71 -59.57 -22.41
N ALA A 21 -13.18 -60.51 -21.60
CA ALA A 21 -13.67 -60.19 -20.26
C ALA A 21 -12.58 -59.54 -19.38
N GLY A 22 -11.32 -59.99 -19.53
CA GLY A 22 -10.15 -59.39 -18.89
C GLY A 22 -9.73 -58.06 -19.51
N VAL A 23 -9.84 -57.90 -20.83
CA VAL A 23 -9.52 -56.64 -21.54
C VAL A 23 -10.52 -55.55 -21.18
N LEU A 24 -11.82 -55.87 -21.12
CA LEU A 24 -12.88 -54.97 -20.68
C LEU A 24 -12.72 -54.58 -19.20
N ALA A 25 -12.41 -55.54 -18.31
CA ALA A 25 -12.09 -55.24 -16.91
C ALA A 25 -10.80 -54.40 -16.74
N SER A 26 -9.84 -54.52 -17.67
CA SER A 26 -8.57 -53.76 -17.66
C SER A 26 -8.66 -52.36 -18.28
N LEU A 27 -9.77 -52.03 -18.96
CA LEU A 27 -10.00 -50.70 -19.55
C LEU A 27 -10.34 -49.62 -18.52
N GLY A 28 -10.34 -49.96 -17.21
CA GLY A 28 -10.04 -49.02 -16.15
C GLY A 28 -10.89 -47.75 -16.15
N VAL A 29 -12.19 -47.94 -16.31
CA VAL A 29 -13.20 -47.00 -15.82
C VAL A 29 -12.93 -46.85 -14.31
N GLY A 30 -12.92 -45.64 -13.77
CA GLY A 30 -12.51 -45.30 -12.40
C GLY A 30 -13.10 -46.24 -11.35
N GLY A 31 -12.47 -46.32 -10.17
CA GLY A 31 -12.52 -47.48 -9.26
C GLY A 31 -13.86 -48.13 -8.82
N GLN A 32 -15.03 -47.65 -9.27
CA GLN A 32 -16.35 -48.29 -9.10
C GLN A 32 -17.19 -48.37 -10.39
N GLY A 33 -16.62 -48.15 -11.57
CA GLY A 33 -17.37 -48.20 -12.82
C GLY A 33 -17.77 -49.60 -13.25
N ILE A 34 -18.99 -49.75 -13.79
CA ILE A 34 -19.52 -51.00 -14.32
C ILE A 34 -19.51 -50.92 -15.85
N LEU A 35 -18.87 -51.91 -16.48
CA LEU A 35 -18.75 -52.03 -17.93
C LEU A 35 -19.45 -53.30 -18.40
N TYR A 36 -20.39 -53.16 -19.32
CA TYR A 36 -21.16 -54.29 -19.84
C TYR A 36 -21.52 -54.10 -21.31
N LEU A 37 -21.86 -55.20 -21.98
CA LEU A 37 -22.12 -55.26 -23.43
C LEU A 37 -23.58 -55.61 -23.67
N VAL A 38 -24.19 -54.92 -24.64
CA VAL A 38 -25.61 -55.06 -24.99
C VAL A 38 -25.74 -55.33 -26.48
N ASP A 39 -26.69 -56.18 -26.88
CA ASP A 39 -27.03 -56.43 -28.28
C ASP A 39 -27.95 -55.34 -28.88
N GLY A 40 -28.29 -55.46 -30.17
CA GLY A 40 -29.13 -54.48 -30.86
C GLY A 40 -30.58 -54.43 -30.39
N ASP A 41 -31.03 -55.45 -29.65
CA ASP A 41 -32.38 -55.54 -29.10
C ASP A 41 -32.42 -55.10 -27.61
N GLY A 42 -31.29 -54.61 -27.09
CA GLY A 42 -31.18 -54.13 -25.71
C GLY A 42 -30.94 -55.25 -24.68
N ASN A 43 -30.61 -56.47 -25.10
CA ASN A 43 -30.30 -57.57 -24.18
C ASN A 43 -28.83 -57.55 -23.76
N ILE A 44 -28.59 -57.78 -22.48
CA ILE A 44 -27.26 -57.78 -21.89
C ILE A 44 -26.53 -59.08 -22.25
N VAL A 45 -25.50 -58.98 -23.08
CA VAL A 45 -24.67 -60.10 -23.52
C VAL A 45 -23.58 -60.42 -22.51
N HIS A 46 -23.03 -59.40 -21.83
CA HIS A 46 -22.00 -59.57 -20.83
C HIS A 46 -22.12 -58.51 -19.75
N HIS A 47 -22.14 -58.90 -18.48
CA HIS A 47 -22.18 -58.00 -17.32
C HIS A 47 -21.32 -58.56 -16.17
N PRO A 48 -20.68 -57.72 -15.32
CA PRO A 48 -19.87 -58.18 -14.18
C PRO A 48 -20.67 -59.02 -13.18
N ASP A 49 -21.92 -58.63 -12.94
CA ASP A 49 -22.91 -59.48 -12.27
C ASP A 49 -23.54 -60.43 -13.28
N LYS A 50 -23.20 -61.72 -13.19
CA LYS A 50 -23.69 -62.77 -14.11
C LYS A 50 -25.21 -62.95 -14.07
N SER A 51 -25.89 -62.53 -13.01
CA SER A 51 -27.35 -62.65 -12.90
C SER A 51 -28.10 -61.73 -13.87
N GLN A 52 -27.44 -60.69 -14.35
CA GLN A 52 -27.98 -59.71 -15.30
C GLN A 52 -27.76 -60.10 -16.77
N VAL A 53 -27.06 -61.21 -17.04
CA VAL A 53 -26.81 -61.66 -18.42
C VAL A 53 -28.10 -62.27 -18.98
N GLY A 54 -28.54 -61.79 -20.15
CA GLY A 54 -29.78 -62.19 -20.80
C GLY A 54 -31.02 -61.39 -20.38
N SER A 55 -30.92 -60.48 -19.41
CA SER A 55 -31.98 -59.50 -19.15
C SER A 55 -31.86 -58.30 -20.09
N ASN A 56 -32.96 -57.56 -20.25
CA ASN A 56 -32.95 -56.30 -21.00
C ASN A 56 -32.31 -55.17 -20.18
N ILE A 57 -31.78 -54.14 -20.83
CA ILE A 57 -31.27 -52.95 -20.16
C ILE A 57 -32.33 -52.32 -19.25
N PRO A 58 -31.97 -51.88 -18.03
CA PRO A 58 -32.90 -51.17 -17.15
C PRO A 58 -33.58 -50.00 -17.88
N THR A 59 -34.91 -49.93 -17.82
CA THR A 59 -35.68 -48.82 -18.42
C THR A 59 -35.31 -47.46 -17.79
N GLU A 60 -34.77 -47.48 -16.56
CA GLU A 60 -34.22 -46.31 -15.85
C GLU A 60 -33.08 -45.62 -16.59
N LEU A 61 -32.39 -46.32 -17.51
CA LEU A 61 -31.33 -45.75 -18.34
C LEU A 61 -31.89 -44.82 -19.43
N GLY A 62 -33.19 -44.91 -19.75
CA GLY A 62 -33.83 -44.08 -20.76
C GLY A 62 -33.22 -44.22 -22.17
N ILE A 63 -32.51 -45.33 -22.44
CA ILE A 63 -31.94 -45.60 -23.76
C ILE A 63 -32.95 -46.39 -24.59
N ASP A 64 -33.42 -45.80 -25.68
CA ASP A 64 -34.13 -46.55 -26.71
C ASP A 64 -33.15 -47.43 -27.48
N ASN A 65 -33.56 -48.65 -27.85
CA ASN A 65 -32.70 -49.61 -28.57
C ASN A 65 -32.11 -49.02 -29.88
N ALA A 66 -32.84 -48.12 -30.53
CA ALA A 66 -32.36 -47.42 -31.74
C ALA A 66 -31.15 -46.52 -31.47
N GLU A 67 -30.98 -46.04 -30.23
CA GLU A 67 -29.87 -45.17 -29.83
C GLU A 67 -28.59 -45.93 -29.46
N LEU A 68 -28.64 -47.27 -29.35
CA LEU A 68 -27.47 -48.11 -29.06
C LEU A 68 -26.44 -48.12 -30.19
N VAL A 69 -26.87 -47.78 -31.42
CA VAL A 69 -26.00 -47.72 -32.61
C VAL A 69 -25.20 -46.41 -32.67
N GLU A 70 -25.50 -45.44 -31.80
CA GLU A 70 -24.80 -44.15 -31.75
C GLU A 70 -24.01 -43.97 -30.44
N ALA A 71 -22.82 -43.39 -30.56
CA ALA A 71 -22.05 -43.00 -29.38
C ALA A 71 -22.75 -41.85 -28.65
N GLY A 72 -22.85 -41.96 -27.32
CA GLY A 72 -23.58 -40.99 -26.51
C GLY A 72 -23.15 -41.02 -25.06
N ALA A 73 -23.50 -39.97 -24.33
CA ALA A 73 -23.33 -39.91 -22.90
C ALA A 73 -24.57 -39.27 -22.26
N GLY A 74 -24.92 -39.73 -21.08
CA GLY A 74 -26.10 -39.30 -20.36
C GLY A 74 -25.92 -39.37 -18.86
N LEU A 75 -26.82 -38.72 -18.15
CA LEU A 75 -26.96 -38.83 -16.71
C LEU A 75 -28.27 -39.56 -16.43
N TYR A 76 -28.24 -40.51 -15.52
CA TYR A 76 -29.43 -41.17 -15.02
C TYR A 76 -29.27 -41.45 -13.52
N GLN A 77 -30.38 -41.74 -12.86
CA GLN A 77 -30.39 -42.10 -11.46
C GLN A 77 -30.56 -43.61 -11.34
N ASP A 78 -29.68 -44.30 -10.61
CA ASP A 78 -29.83 -45.73 -10.38
C ASP A 78 -31.01 -46.04 -9.44
N SER A 79 -31.43 -47.30 -9.40
CA SER A 79 -32.44 -47.81 -8.46
C SER A 79 -32.16 -47.52 -6.97
N ALA A 80 -30.92 -47.17 -6.59
CA ALA A 80 -30.54 -46.76 -5.24
C ALA A 80 -30.59 -45.24 -5.02
N GLY A 81 -31.00 -44.46 -6.03
CA GLY A 81 -31.11 -43.00 -5.97
C GLY A 81 -29.79 -42.25 -6.21
N ARG A 82 -28.73 -42.92 -6.68
CA ARG A 82 -27.43 -42.31 -6.94
C ARG A 82 -27.35 -41.78 -8.37
N ASP A 83 -26.77 -40.59 -8.51
CA ASP A 83 -26.50 -39.99 -9.82
C ASP A 83 -25.36 -40.74 -10.51
N MET A 84 -25.64 -41.28 -11.69
CA MET A 84 -24.72 -42.08 -12.50
C MET A 84 -24.49 -41.38 -13.84
N ILE A 85 -23.24 -41.39 -14.30
CA ILE A 85 -22.91 -41.12 -15.71
C ILE A 85 -22.98 -42.44 -16.46
N LEU A 86 -23.60 -42.38 -17.63
CA LEU A 86 -23.63 -43.43 -18.61
C LEU A 86 -22.88 -42.97 -19.86
N ALA A 87 -21.99 -43.79 -20.38
CA ALA A 87 -21.42 -43.62 -21.71
C ALA A 87 -21.68 -44.86 -22.55
N ARG A 88 -22.12 -44.65 -23.79
CA ARG A 88 -22.40 -45.72 -24.77
C ARG A 88 -21.53 -45.54 -26.00
N ALA A 89 -21.01 -46.64 -26.54
CA ALA A 89 -20.26 -46.65 -27.78
C ALA A 89 -20.57 -47.93 -28.59
N PRO A 90 -20.85 -47.83 -29.90
CA PRO A 90 -21.11 -48.99 -30.75
C PRO A 90 -19.83 -49.80 -31.00
N VAL A 91 -19.97 -51.12 -31.14
CA VAL A 91 -18.85 -52.04 -31.39
C VAL A 91 -18.71 -52.30 -32.90
N GLY A 92 -17.81 -51.58 -33.55
CA GLY A 92 -17.49 -51.78 -34.97
C GLY A 92 -18.72 -51.56 -35.88
N GLN A 93 -18.95 -52.47 -36.83
CA GLN A 93 -20.14 -52.46 -37.70
C GLN A 93 -21.27 -53.37 -37.20
N THR A 94 -21.24 -53.76 -35.92
CA THR A 94 -22.31 -54.59 -35.33
C THR A 94 -23.42 -53.73 -34.74
N THR A 95 -24.54 -54.35 -34.38
CA THR A 95 -25.59 -53.72 -33.59
C THR A 95 -25.31 -53.72 -32.09
N TRP A 96 -24.12 -54.16 -31.66
CA TRP A 96 -23.77 -54.23 -30.24
C TRP A 96 -23.23 -52.90 -29.72
N ALA A 97 -23.53 -52.59 -28.47
CA ALA A 97 -23.07 -51.39 -27.79
C ALA A 97 -22.37 -51.75 -26.48
N VAL A 98 -21.24 -51.09 -26.23
CA VAL A 98 -20.57 -51.10 -24.93
C VAL A 98 -21.16 -49.98 -24.09
N ILE A 99 -21.57 -50.32 -22.87
CA ILE A 99 -22.12 -49.40 -21.90
C ILE A 99 -21.20 -49.33 -20.69
N VAL A 100 -20.86 -48.11 -20.32
CA VAL A 100 -20.05 -47.77 -19.15
C VAL A 100 -20.92 -46.96 -18.19
N GLN A 101 -21.00 -47.38 -16.92
CA GLN A 101 -21.69 -46.65 -15.86
C GLN A 101 -20.70 -46.28 -14.74
N GLU A 102 -20.69 -45.02 -14.29
CA GLU A 102 -19.89 -44.57 -13.15
C GLU A 102 -20.70 -43.64 -12.22
N PRO A 103 -20.56 -43.76 -10.88
CA PRO A 103 -21.14 -42.79 -9.96
C PRO A 103 -20.55 -41.39 -10.16
N TRP A 104 -21.40 -40.37 -10.34
CA TRP A 104 -20.97 -38.98 -10.48
C TRP A 104 -20.11 -38.51 -9.29
N GLY A 105 -20.45 -38.96 -8.08
CA GLY A 105 -19.71 -38.62 -6.85
C GLY A 105 -18.27 -39.15 -6.82
N ASP A 106 -17.97 -40.26 -7.51
CA ASP A 106 -16.63 -40.85 -7.55
C ASP A 106 -15.71 -40.09 -8.51
N LEU A 107 -16.26 -39.54 -9.59
CA LEU A 107 -15.52 -38.66 -10.51
C LEU A 107 -15.07 -37.35 -9.85
N LEU A 108 -15.88 -36.84 -8.92
CA LEU A 108 -15.54 -35.65 -8.12
C LEU A 108 -14.76 -35.97 -6.84
N SER A 109 -14.61 -37.24 -6.45
CA SER A 109 -13.95 -37.63 -5.20
C SER A 109 -12.48 -37.17 -5.10
N PRO A 110 -11.65 -37.22 -6.17
CA PRO A 110 -10.32 -36.62 -6.15
C PRO A 110 -10.36 -35.09 -5.95
N ILE A 111 -11.35 -34.40 -6.54
CA ILE A 111 -11.50 -32.93 -6.49
C ILE A 111 -12.01 -32.45 -5.12
N MET A 112 -12.92 -33.20 -4.50
CA MET A 112 -13.51 -32.87 -3.19
C MET A 112 -12.47 -32.84 -2.06
N ARG A 113 -11.44 -33.69 -2.11
CA ARG A 113 -10.33 -33.65 -1.14
C ARG A 113 -9.54 -32.33 -1.17
N TYR A 114 -9.40 -31.70 -2.33
CA TYR A 114 -8.73 -30.40 -2.45
C TYR A 114 -9.61 -29.23 -2.00
N SER A 115 -10.93 -29.37 -2.06
CA SER A 115 -11.88 -28.33 -1.61
C SER A 115 -11.79 -28.08 -0.10
N MET A 116 -11.52 -29.10 0.72
CA MET A 116 -11.43 -28.96 2.18
C MET A 116 -10.18 -28.19 2.66
N ILE A 117 -9.06 -28.28 1.94
CA ILE A 117 -7.81 -27.60 2.35
C ILE A 117 -7.69 -26.18 1.79
N ALA A 118 -8.38 -25.89 0.67
CA ALA A 118 -8.39 -24.56 0.04
C ALA A 118 -8.72 -23.41 1.01
N PRO A 119 -9.78 -23.45 1.85
CA PRO A 119 -10.10 -22.35 2.76
C PRO A 119 -9.03 -22.16 3.85
N ILE A 120 -8.34 -23.24 4.27
CA ILE A 120 -7.26 -23.16 5.26
C ILE A 120 -6.06 -22.41 4.66
N ILE A 121 -5.70 -22.71 3.42
CA ILE A 121 -4.61 -22.01 2.72
C ILE A 121 -4.96 -20.53 2.54
N VAL A 122 -6.18 -20.22 2.09
CA VAL A 122 -6.66 -18.84 1.95
C VAL A 122 -6.62 -18.10 3.29
N LEU A 123 -7.03 -18.75 4.37
CA LEU A 123 -6.98 -18.18 5.72
C LEU A 123 -5.55 -17.89 6.16
N ILE A 124 -4.61 -18.81 5.95
CA ILE A 124 -3.20 -18.62 6.31
C ILE A 124 -2.61 -17.43 5.53
N VAL A 125 -2.87 -17.35 4.22
CA VAL A 125 -2.41 -16.24 3.38
C VAL A 125 -3.04 -14.91 3.84
N ALA A 126 -4.34 -14.91 4.14
CA ALA A 126 -5.04 -13.72 4.62
C ALA A 126 -4.50 -13.24 5.97
N VAL A 127 -4.27 -14.15 6.92
CA VAL A 127 -3.67 -13.84 8.22
C VAL A 127 -2.24 -13.34 8.07
N GLY A 128 -1.44 -13.97 7.20
CA GLY A 128 -0.09 -13.52 6.89
C GLY A 128 -0.05 -12.11 6.30
N ALA A 129 -0.91 -11.83 5.32
CA ALA A 129 -1.05 -10.51 4.72
C ALA A 129 -1.49 -9.46 5.75
N PHE A 130 -2.50 -9.78 6.58
CA PHE A 130 -2.95 -8.91 7.65
C PHE A 130 -1.82 -8.61 8.65
N LEU A 131 -1.05 -9.62 9.05
CA LEU A 131 0.07 -9.46 9.98
C LEU A 131 1.17 -8.56 9.39
N ILE A 132 1.52 -8.74 8.11
CA ILE A 132 2.51 -7.88 7.43
C ILE A 132 2.03 -6.43 7.40
N ILE A 133 0.77 -6.19 7.02
CA ILE A 133 0.19 -4.85 6.98
C ILE A 133 0.17 -4.22 8.38
N TYR A 134 -0.27 -4.98 9.39
CA TYR A 134 -0.33 -4.53 10.77
C TYR A 134 1.06 -4.17 11.32
N LEU A 135 2.05 -5.03 11.10
CA LEU A 135 3.43 -4.79 11.51
C LEU A 135 4.03 -3.60 10.76
N GLY A 136 3.81 -3.49 9.45
CA GLY A 136 4.26 -2.34 8.65
C GLY A 136 3.66 -1.02 9.13
N ALA A 137 2.36 -0.99 9.41
CA ALA A 137 1.71 0.19 9.96
C ALA A 137 2.29 0.58 11.34
N ARG A 138 2.54 -0.41 12.20
CA ARG A 138 3.08 -0.18 13.55
C ARG A 138 4.58 0.17 13.57
N GLN A 139 5.38 -0.39 12.67
CA GLN A 139 6.83 -0.19 12.65
C GLN A 139 7.29 0.96 11.76
N VAL A 140 6.48 1.38 10.78
CA VAL A 140 6.85 2.43 9.81
C VAL A 140 5.89 3.61 9.89
N LEU A 141 4.60 3.38 9.67
CA LEU A 141 3.64 4.47 9.50
C LEU A 141 3.42 5.28 10.79
N GLN A 142 3.19 4.60 11.92
CA GLN A 142 2.97 5.24 13.23
C GLN A 142 4.20 6.06 13.70
N PRO A 143 5.43 5.52 13.72
CA PRO A 143 6.62 6.30 14.08
C PRO A 143 6.88 7.49 13.13
N LEU A 144 6.61 7.32 11.83
CA LEU A 144 6.80 8.39 10.84
C LEU A 144 5.82 9.55 11.07
N GLU A 145 4.55 9.25 11.37
CA GLU A 145 3.56 10.28 11.70
C GLU A 145 3.96 11.03 12.99
N GLU A 146 4.44 10.31 14.00
CA GLU A 146 4.90 10.90 15.26
C GLU A 146 6.15 11.79 15.05
N LEU A 147 7.09 11.39 14.18
CA LEU A 147 8.20 12.26 13.76
C LEU A 147 7.69 13.53 13.08
N GLY A 148 6.70 13.42 12.20
CA GLY A 148 6.07 14.58 11.56
C GLY A 148 5.46 15.55 12.58
N ARG A 149 4.74 15.03 13.58
CA ARG A 149 4.19 15.85 14.68
C ARG A 149 5.29 16.51 15.52
N ARG A 150 6.38 15.79 15.82
CA ARG A 150 7.54 16.34 16.57
C ARG A 150 8.28 17.41 15.77
N ALA A 151 8.43 17.23 14.46
CA ALA A 151 8.99 18.25 13.57
C ALA A 151 8.12 19.53 13.59
N SER A 152 6.79 19.39 13.60
CA SER A 152 5.88 20.53 13.76
C SER A 152 6.08 21.23 15.12
N LYS A 153 6.22 20.48 16.22
CA LYS A 153 6.52 21.06 17.54
C LYS A 153 7.84 21.83 17.56
N ILE A 154 8.88 21.31 16.90
CA ILE A 154 10.16 22.01 16.71
C ILE A 154 9.97 23.33 15.96
N ALA A 155 9.16 23.35 14.91
CA ALA A 155 8.85 24.58 14.17
C ALA A 155 8.17 25.65 15.05
N TRP A 156 7.42 25.23 16.08
CA TRP A 156 6.80 26.11 17.07
C TRP A 156 7.69 26.42 18.29
N GLY A 157 8.96 26.02 18.27
CA GLY A 157 9.95 26.38 19.29
C GLY A 157 10.25 25.31 20.34
N ASP A 158 9.58 24.15 20.31
CA ASP A 158 9.94 23.01 21.15
C ASP A 158 11.07 22.19 20.51
N PHE A 159 12.30 22.67 20.65
CA PHE A 159 13.50 22.01 20.12
C PHE A 159 13.82 20.66 20.79
N SER A 160 13.13 20.31 21.88
CA SER A 160 13.34 19.05 22.60
C SER A 160 12.44 17.90 22.12
N ALA A 161 11.45 18.18 21.26
CA ALA A 161 10.46 17.20 20.84
C ALA A 161 11.04 15.95 20.13
N ALA A 162 12.24 16.05 19.53
CA ALA A 162 12.90 14.94 18.85
C ALA A 162 13.94 14.19 19.72
N ARG A 163 14.07 14.50 21.02
CA ARG A 163 15.12 13.91 21.87
C ARG A 163 14.93 12.41 22.14
N ASP A 164 13.70 11.98 22.39
CA ASP A 164 13.39 10.59 22.75
C ASP A 164 13.06 9.73 21.52
N PRO A 165 13.40 8.43 21.51
CA PRO A 165 13.04 7.52 20.43
C PRO A 165 11.53 7.48 20.14
N VAL A 166 11.16 7.35 18.86
CA VAL A 166 9.77 7.13 18.42
C VAL A 166 9.45 5.65 18.18
N GLY A 167 10.45 4.78 18.28
CA GLY A 167 10.37 3.38 17.89
C GLY A 167 10.40 3.18 16.37
N GLY A 168 10.08 1.97 15.93
CA GLY A 168 10.11 1.59 14.51
C GLY A 168 11.43 0.96 14.09
N ILE A 169 11.69 1.00 12.79
CA ILE A 169 12.92 0.49 12.17
C ILE A 169 14.11 1.44 12.36
N SER A 170 15.33 0.96 12.10
CA SER A 170 16.59 1.71 12.25
C SER A 170 16.61 3.05 11.49
N GLU A 171 16.02 3.08 10.30
CA GLU A 171 15.99 4.21 9.38
C GLU A 171 15.14 5.37 9.94
N ILE A 172 14.10 5.04 10.72
CA ILE A 172 13.28 6.04 11.43
C ILE A 172 14.08 6.66 12.57
N GLU A 173 14.89 5.87 13.27
CA GLU A 173 15.76 6.37 14.33
C GLU A 173 16.87 7.28 13.76
N GLU A 174 17.43 6.94 12.60
CA GLU A 174 18.39 7.80 11.90
C GLU A 174 17.76 9.15 11.49
N LEU A 175 16.52 9.13 10.99
CA LEU A 175 15.77 10.34 10.67
C LEU A 175 15.49 11.18 11.91
N ARG A 176 15.12 10.54 13.04
CA ARG A 176 14.93 11.22 14.34
C ARG A 176 16.21 11.91 14.80
N VAL A 177 17.34 11.21 14.75
CA VAL A 177 18.65 11.77 15.14
C VAL A 177 18.98 12.99 14.28
N THR A 178 18.77 12.89 12.97
CA THR A 178 18.98 14.00 12.04
C THR A 178 18.07 15.19 12.34
N LEU A 179 16.78 14.94 12.61
CA LEU A 179 15.82 15.96 13.02
C LEU A 179 16.24 16.66 14.32
N ASN A 180 16.70 15.91 15.32
CA ASN A 180 17.19 16.47 16.57
C ASN A 180 18.43 17.36 16.35
N GLN A 181 19.38 16.91 15.52
CA GLN A 181 20.56 17.73 15.17
C GLN A 181 20.16 19.04 14.47
N MET A 182 19.16 19.01 13.59
CA MET A 182 18.63 20.23 12.97
C MET A 182 17.97 21.15 14.00
N ALA A 183 17.18 20.60 14.92
CA ALA A 183 16.55 21.36 16.01
C ALA A 183 17.60 22.08 16.89
N ASP A 184 18.67 21.37 17.26
CA ASP A 184 19.78 21.93 18.05
C ASP A 184 20.50 23.06 17.29
N ARG A 185 20.72 22.90 15.98
CA ARG A 185 21.30 23.96 15.14
C ARG A 185 20.41 25.19 15.05
N ILE A 186 19.11 25.01 14.83
CA ILE A 186 18.15 26.14 14.76
C ILE A 186 18.15 26.90 16.08
N ARG A 187 18.12 26.19 17.22
CA ARG A 187 18.20 26.79 18.54
C ARG A 187 19.48 27.60 18.74
N ALA A 188 20.63 27.06 18.32
CA ALA A 188 21.90 27.76 18.40
C ALA A 188 21.92 29.03 17.53
N TYR A 189 21.38 28.97 16.30
CA TYR A 189 21.26 30.13 15.42
C TYR A 189 20.35 31.22 16.00
N GLN A 190 19.22 30.85 16.60
CA GLN A 190 18.33 31.81 17.27
C GLN A 190 19.01 32.49 18.45
N ALA A 191 19.71 31.72 19.30
CA ALA A 191 20.46 32.27 20.43
C ALA A 191 21.56 33.24 19.95
N ALA A 192 22.31 32.85 18.91
CA ALA A 192 23.32 33.69 18.30
C ALA A 192 22.72 34.98 17.72
N MET A 193 21.61 34.89 16.99
CA MET A 193 20.91 36.06 16.43
C MET A 193 20.47 37.03 17.53
N HIS A 194 19.85 36.54 18.61
CA HIS A 194 19.44 37.40 19.73
C HIS A 194 20.64 38.09 20.40
N SER A 195 21.75 37.36 20.60
CA SER A 195 22.97 37.97 21.14
C SER A 195 23.56 39.02 20.21
N TYR A 196 23.52 38.79 18.90
CA TYR A 196 24.03 39.72 17.91
C TYR A 196 23.20 41.01 17.87
N VAL A 197 21.87 40.90 17.84
CA VAL A 197 20.97 42.06 17.91
C VAL A 197 21.22 42.84 19.21
N ALA A 198 21.32 42.17 20.35
CA ALA A 198 21.59 42.83 21.63
C ALA A 198 22.95 43.56 21.64
N ALA A 199 23.99 42.94 21.06
CA ALA A 199 25.32 43.56 20.94
C ALA A 199 25.29 44.80 20.03
N VAL A 200 24.63 44.71 18.88
CA VAL A 200 24.48 45.84 17.94
C VAL A 200 23.69 46.98 18.58
N THR A 201 22.57 46.68 19.25
CA THR A 201 21.77 47.71 19.93
C THR A 201 22.57 48.42 21.02
N ARG A 202 23.37 47.68 21.82
CA ARG A 202 24.26 48.29 22.82
C ARG A 202 25.32 49.18 22.19
N ALA A 203 26.00 48.69 21.16
CA ALA A 203 27.01 49.46 20.45
C ALA A 203 26.44 50.76 19.84
N GLN A 204 25.22 50.71 19.30
CA GLN A 204 24.54 51.90 18.76
C GLN A 204 24.18 52.91 19.86
N GLU A 205 23.73 52.44 21.02
CA GLU A 205 23.38 53.33 22.13
C GLU A 205 24.62 53.99 22.73
N GLU A 206 25.70 53.22 22.91
CA GLU A 206 27.00 53.74 23.35
C GLU A 206 27.53 54.82 22.40
N GLU A 207 27.43 54.60 21.08
CA GLU A 207 27.86 55.60 20.10
C GLU A 207 26.95 56.83 20.09
N ARG A 208 25.63 56.67 20.26
CA ARG A 208 24.70 57.80 20.39
C ARG A 208 25.01 58.66 21.60
N LEU A 209 25.27 58.04 22.76
CA LEU A 209 25.61 58.76 23.98
C LEU A 209 26.96 59.47 23.84
N ARG A 210 27.94 58.80 23.21
CA ARG A 210 29.25 59.39 22.93
C ARG A 210 29.15 60.57 21.98
N LEU A 211 28.45 60.44 20.85
CA LEU A 211 28.21 61.55 19.91
C LEU A 211 27.45 62.70 20.57
N GLY A 212 26.45 62.40 21.40
CA GLY A 212 25.74 63.40 22.18
C GLY A 212 26.71 64.22 23.05
N HIS A 213 27.64 63.55 23.72
CA HIS A 213 28.65 64.20 24.55
C HIS A 213 29.68 64.99 23.71
N GLU A 214 30.27 64.39 22.67
CA GLU A 214 31.28 65.04 21.82
C GLU A 214 30.71 66.26 21.07
N LEU A 215 29.52 66.12 20.47
CA LEU A 215 28.85 67.25 19.81
C LEU A 215 28.48 68.34 20.80
N HIS A 216 27.98 67.99 21.98
CA HIS A 216 27.64 68.97 23.00
C HIS A 216 28.88 69.75 23.46
N ASP A 217 29.98 69.06 23.77
CA ASP A 217 31.21 69.70 24.26
C ASP A 217 31.89 70.56 23.19
N ASP A 218 32.08 70.04 21.97
CA ASP A 218 32.78 70.75 20.89
C ASP A 218 31.99 71.99 20.41
N THR A 219 30.65 71.88 20.34
CA THR A 219 29.81 73.01 19.94
C THR A 219 29.78 74.09 21.01
N VAL A 220 29.67 73.72 22.30
CA VAL A 220 29.75 74.67 23.42
C VAL A 220 31.11 75.38 23.42
N GLN A 221 32.22 74.66 23.25
CA GLN A 221 33.55 75.28 23.17
C GLN A 221 33.68 76.25 21.99
N SER A 222 33.17 75.89 20.82
CA SER A 222 33.19 76.75 19.63
C SER A 222 32.35 78.02 19.83
N LEU A 223 31.16 77.89 20.43
CA LEU A 223 30.31 79.04 20.76
C LEU A 223 30.97 79.95 21.80
N ILE A 224 31.67 79.39 22.80
CA ILE A 224 32.44 80.18 23.77
C ILE A 224 33.53 80.98 23.05
N ALA A 225 34.27 80.38 22.12
CA ALA A 225 35.30 81.08 21.35
C ALA A 225 34.71 82.23 20.52
N ILE A 226 33.53 82.02 19.91
CA ILE A 226 32.80 83.07 19.16
C ILE A 226 32.36 84.20 20.10
N SER A 227 31.80 83.88 21.27
CA SER A 227 31.40 84.90 22.26
C SER A 227 32.58 85.75 22.70
N GLN A 228 33.75 85.15 22.94
CA GLN A 228 34.97 85.88 23.30
C GLN A 228 35.48 86.76 22.14
N GLY A 229 35.37 86.28 20.90
CA GLY A 229 35.69 87.07 19.70
C GLY A 229 34.78 88.28 19.54
N LEU A 230 33.47 88.11 19.75
CA LEU A 230 32.48 89.19 19.74
C LEU A 230 32.76 90.22 20.83
N GLU A 231 33.10 89.78 22.05
CA GLU A 231 33.47 90.66 23.15
C GLU A 231 34.70 91.51 22.83
N ARG A 232 35.73 90.89 22.22
CA ARG A 232 36.95 91.60 21.81
C ARG A 232 36.66 92.63 20.72
N ALA A 233 35.88 92.24 19.71
CA ALA A 233 35.46 93.14 18.64
C ALA A 233 34.64 94.33 19.18
N GLN A 234 33.77 94.09 20.16
CA GLN A 234 32.98 95.13 20.81
C GLN A 234 33.85 96.11 21.61
N HIS A 235 34.90 95.62 22.28
CA HIS A 235 35.84 96.44 23.03
C HIS A 235 36.71 97.33 22.13
N ASP A 236 37.17 96.80 20.99
CA ASP A 236 38.10 97.49 20.08
C ASP A 236 37.41 98.50 19.13
N LEU A 237 36.08 98.63 19.19
CA LEU A 237 35.30 99.57 18.39
C LEU A 237 35.51 101.04 18.84
N PRO A 238 35.68 101.99 17.90
CA PRO A 238 35.76 103.41 18.21
C PRO A 238 34.41 103.97 18.73
N PRO A 239 34.42 105.06 19.50
CA PRO A 239 33.22 105.61 20.16
C PRO A 239 32.15 106.17 19.20
N ALA A 240 32.44 106.30 17.90
CA ALA A 240 31.50 106.78 16.89
C ALA A 240 30.61 105.68 16.26
N ALA A 241 30.82 104.41 16.63
CA ALA A 241 30.11 103.25 16.07
C ALA A 241 29.15 102.61 17.11
N GLU A 242 28.21 103.38 17.65
CA GLU A 242 27.24 102.86 18.63
C GLU A 242 26.31 101.80 18.04
N ASP A 243 25.77 102.00 16.84
CA ASP A 243 24.86 101.03 16.18
C ASP A 243 25.52 99.64 16.04
N LEU A 244 26.80 99.59 15.65
CA LEU A 244 27.55 98.33 15.49
C LEU A 244 27.89 97.69 16.84
N ARG A 245 28.06 98.50 17.90
CA ARG A 245 28.30 98.03 19.26
C ARG A 245 27.04 97.39 19.85
N GLU A 246 25.87 97.94 19.55
CA GLU A 246 24.57 97.39 19.93
C GLU A 246 24.34 96.05 19.20
N GLU A 247 24.55 96.00 17.88
CA GLU A 247 24.38 94.78 17.07
C GLU A 247 25.30 93.62 17.53
N LEU A 248 26.57 93.90 17.84
CA LEU A 248 27.48 92.90 18.43
C LEU A 248 27.05 92.46 19.83
N GLY A 249 26.45 93.36 20.61
CA GLY A 249 25.86 93.05 21.91
C GLY A 249 24.71 92.05 21.78
N THR A 250 23.79 92.29 20.84
CA THR A 250 22.66 91.40 20.57
C THR A 250 23.12 90.02 20.08
N LEU A 251 24.13 89.97 19.20
CA LEU A 251 24.72 88.70 18.73
C LEU A 251 25.38 87.92 19.87
N ARG A 252 26.07 88.61 20.77
CA ARG A 252 26.69 87.99 21.95
C ARG A 252 25.62 87.43 22.90
N GLU A 253 24.54 88.16 23.14
CA GLU A 253 23.41 87.66 23.93
C GLU A 253 22.79 86.41 23.30
N LEU A 254 22.63 86.38 21.96
CA LEU A 254 22.13 85.21 21.24
C LEU A 254 23.05 83.99 21.40
N VAL A 255 24.37 84.18 21.26
CA VAL A 255 25.35 83.10 21.45
C VAL A 255 25.33 82.58 22.88
N ASN A 256 25.27 83.47 23.88
CA ASN A 256 25.19 83.08 25.28
C ASN A 256 23.89 82.34 25.61
N SER A 257 22.76 82.79 25.06
CA SER A 257 21.48 82.07 25.19
C SER A 257 21.55 80.67 24.56
N THR A 258 22.21 80.56 23.41
CA THR A 258 22.38 79.26 22.72
C THR A 258 23.29 78.31 23.51
N ILE A 259 24.35 78.83 24.15
CA ILE A 259 25.20 78.05 25.06
C ILE A 259 24.39 77.55 26.26
N ASP A 260 23.60 78.42 26.88
CA ASP A 260 22.77 78.06 28.04
C ASP A 260 21.66 77.06 27.69
N GLU A 261 21.09 77.14 26.48
CA GLU A 261 20.14 76.14 25.97
C GLU A 261 20.80 74.79 25.72
N LEU A 262 21.99 74.76 25.09
CA LEU A 262 22.70 73.51 24.86
C LEU A 262 23.05 72.82 26.19
N ARG A 263 23.42 73.58 27.23
CA ARG A 263 23.91 73.08 28.52
C ARG A 263 22.80 72.54 29.46
N ARG A 264 21.53 72.75 29.12
CA ARG A 264 20.37 72.24 29.87
C ARG A 264 19.95 70.85 29.40
#